data_AF-A0ABD3PLF3-F1
#
_entry.id   AF-A0ABD3PLF3-F1
#
_cell.length_a   1.000
_cell.length_b   1.000
_cell.length_c   1.000
_cell.angle_alpha   90.00
_cell.angle_beta   90.00
_cell.angle_gamma   90.00
#
_symmetry.space_group_name_H-M   'P 1'
#
loop_
_entity.id
_entity.type
_entity.pdbx_description
1 polymer ?
#
loop_
_entity_poly.entity_id
_entity_poly.type
_entity_poly.pdbx_seq_one_letter_code
_entity_poly.pdbx_strand_id
1 'polypeptide(L)'
;MKFITAVLSLLLASAAATNEQKVSSLNHVQSEALIDVDELDDVDTEEPNRLGRSLQNGPNAAKRMATWKQAHNDMRKKYQEAYGGEFAPLKWNMELKLEAENWAKELVTTCTNKSPGAGENPNDYGVNSAMRSGQRNFQNPVAIMNMWEKKLPLGYPKNSVMTQVLWSKTEYVGCADASSALGAAKSCTAAVCFYAKAGNCGLGRFDGNWTQAVIAGPACSTACPSNIVEC
;
A
#
# COMPACT_ATOMS: atom_id res chain seq x y z
N MET A 1 45.60 -49.88 -5.72
CA MET A 1 45.33 -50.60 -4.45
C MET A 1 44.36 -49.76 -3.64
N LYS A 2 43.20 -50.34 -3.31
CA LYS A 2 42.10 -49.69 -2.58
C LYS A 2 42.32 -49.88 -1.07
N PHE A 3 42.15 -48.85 -0.27
CA PHE A 3 41.79 -49.00 1.14
C PHE A 3 40.72 -47.97 1.51
N ILE A 4 39.54 -48.51 1.82
CA ILE A 4 38.39 -47.85 2.41
C ILE A 4 38.60 -47.92 3.92
N THR A 5 38.49 -46.80 4.63
CA THR A 5 38.34 -46.84 6.09
C THR A 5 37.17 -45.94 6.49
N ALA A 6 36.09 -46.59 6.92
CA ALA A 6 34.96 -45.98 7.59
C ALA A 6 35.32 -45.77 9.07
N VAL A 7 34.88 -44.66 9.66
CA VAL A 7 34.89 -44.51 11.13
C VAL A 7 33.47 -44.21 11.59
N LEU A 8 33.11 -45.03 12.57
CA LEU A 8 31.82 -45.33 13.15
C LEU A 8 31.48 -44.31 14.24
N SER A 9 30.27 -43.76 14.21
CA SER A 9 29.68 -42.99 15.31
C SER A 9 29.48 -43.89 16.54
N LEU A 10 29.92 -43.43 17.71
CA LEU A 10 29.57 -44.04 18.99
C LEU A 10 28.76 -43.06 19.83
N LEU A 11 27.52 -43.47 20.11
CA LEU A 11 26.61 -42.87 21.07
C LEU A 11 27.14 -43.06 22.51
N LEU A 12 27.06 -42.01 23.31
CA LEU A 12 27.05 -42.13 24.77
C LEU A 12 25.73 -41.52 25.28
N ALA A 13 24.87 -42.41 25.77
CA ALA A 13 23.74 -42.07 26.61
C ALA A 13 24.20 -42.09 28.07
N SER A 14 23.84 -41.07 28.85
CA SER A 14 23.75 -41.17 30.31
C SER A 14 22.46 -40.48 30.77
N ALA A 15 21.65 -41.24 31.48
CA ALA A 15 20.35 -40.82 31.98
C ALA A 15 20.45 -40.08 33.32
N ALA A 16 19.55 -39.10 33.46
CA ALA A 16 18.77 -38.68 34.63
C ALA A 16 19.47 -38.41 35.98
N ALA A 17 19.38 -37.14 36.40
CA ALA A 17 19.02 -36.79 37.77
C ALA A 17 18.00 -35.63 37.71
N THR A 18 16.82 -35.88 38.28
CA THR A 18 15.69 -34.96 38.42
C THR A 18 15.94 -33.95 39.52
N ASN A 19 15.61 -32.67 39.29
CA ASN A 19 15.19 -31.81 40.38
C ASN A 19 14.15 -30.79 39.88
N GLU A 20 12.94 -30.92 40.42
CA GLU A 20 11.85 -29.97 40.24
C GLU A 20 12.13 -28.72 41.09
N GLN A 21 12.13 -27.54 40.49
CA GLN A 21 11.69 -26.34 41.21
C GLN A 21 11.02 -25.35 40.26
N LYS A 22 9.73 -25.20 40.51
CA LYS A 22 8.73 -24.40 39.82
C LYS A 22 8.83 -22.94 40.28
N VAL A 23 9.22 -22.01 39.41
CA VAL A 23 8.82 -20.58 39.51
C VAL A 23 8.68 -19.93 38.12
N SER A 24 7.42 -19.70 37.77
CA SER A 24 6.81 -18.68 36.91
C SER A 24 7.64 -17.95 35.84
N SER A 25 7.25 -18.19 34.58
CA SER A 25 7.68 -17.57 33.32
C SER A 25 7.18 -16.14 33.14
N LEU A 26 8.01 -15.25 32.57
CA LEU A 26 7.59 -14.09 31.79
C LEU A 26 8.59 -13.86 30.66
N ASN A 27 8.25 -14.32 29.45
CA ASN A 27 8.86 -13.86 28.21
C ASN A 27 7.77 -13.78 27.13
N HIS A 28 7.55 -12.55 26.66
CA HIS A 28 7.54 -12.17 25.25
C HIS A 28 6.83 -13.11 24.26
N VAL A 29 5.59 -12.76 23.86
CA VAL A 29 5.07 -12.97 22.50
C VAL A 29 4.07 -11.86 22.16
N GLN A 30 4.40 -11.02 21.17
CA GLN A 30 3.42 -10.22 20.43
C GLN A 30 2.54 -11.18 19.63
N SER A 31 1.26 -11.26 19.98
CA SER A 31 0.26 -12.05 19.26
C SER A 31 -0.34 -11.18 18.15
N GLU A 32 -0.11 -11.61 16.90
CA GLU A 32 -0.88 -11.19 15.74
C GLU A 32 -2.33 -11.66 15.92
N ALA A 33 -3.28 -10.72 15.94
CA ALA A 33 -4.69 -11.04 15.95
C ALA A 33 -5.14 -11.42 14.53
N LEU A 34 -5.28 -12.73 14.30
CA LEU A 34 -6.14 -13.27 13.25
C LEU A 34 -7.58 -12.94 13.66
N ILE A 35 -8.23 -12.01 12.95
CA ILE A 35 -9.66 -11.73 13.15
C ILE A 35 -10.44 -12.70 12.27
N ASP A 36 -11.19 -13.58 12.93
CA ASP A 36 -12.15 -14.50 12.34
C ASP A 36 -13.24 -13.71 11.60
N VAL A 37 -13.47 -14.05 10.34
CA VAL A 37 -14.34 -13.29 9.43
C VAL A 37 -15.61 -14.09 9.19
N ASP A 38 -16.41 -14.27 10.23
CA ASP A 38 -17.79 -14.72 10.05
C ASP A 38 -18.73 -13.93 10.96
N GLU A 39 -19.78 -13.42 10.33
CA GLU A 39 -21.04 -12.99 10.93
C GLU A 39 -21.04 -11.67 11.73
N LEU A 40 -21.27 -10.56 11.02
CA LEU A 40 -22.03 -9.41 11.55
C LEU A 40 -22.90 -8.81 10.44
N ASP A 41 -24.09 -9.38 10.30
CA ASP A 41 -25.26 -8.63 9.83
C ASP A 41 -25.64 -7.66 10.95
N ASP A 42 -25.53 -6.35 10.72
CA ASP A 42 -26.35 -5.39 11.45
C ASP A 42 -26.70 -4.19 10.57
N VAL A 43 -28.01 -4.06 10.42
CA VAL A 43 -28.75 -2.98 9.80
C VAL A 43 -28.54 -1.72 10.64
N ASP A 44 -27.96 -0.67 10.07
CA ASP A 44 -27.97 0.64 10.74
C ASP A 44 -28.90 1.61 10.02
N THR A 45 -29.97 1.91 10.73
CA THR A 45 -31.04 2.86 10.45
C THR A 45 -30.53 4.30 10.27
N GLU A 46 -31.28 5.06 9.48
CA GLU A 46 -30.95 6.41 9.01
C GLU A 46 -30.60 7.43 10.12
N GLU A 47 -29.44 8.10 10.00
CA GLU A 47 -29.07 9.29 10.76
C GLU A 47 -28.71 10.44 9.79
N PRO A 48 -29.55 11.49 9.66
CA PRO A 48 -29.46 12.45 8.57
C PRO A 48 -28.75 13.75 9.00
N ASN A 49 -27.44 13.74 9.28
CA ASN A 49 -26.61 14.97 9.20
C ASN A 49 -25.08 14.74 9.28
N ARG A 50 -24.44 14.25 8.22
CA ARG A 50 -22.97 14.33 8.10
C ARG A 50 -22.52 14.74 6.69
N LEU A 51 -21.76 15.82 6.61
CA LEU A 51 -20.97 16.21 5.44
C LEU A 51 -20.14 15.01 4.97
N GLY A 52 -20.47 14.47 3.79
CA GLY A 52 -19.70 13.43 3.10
C GLY A 52 -19.68 12.08 3.83
N ARG A 53 -20.30 11.05 3.25
CA ARG A 53 -20.01 9.67 3.69
C ARG A 53 -18.51 9.43 3.50
N SER A 54 -17.77 9.38 4.60
CA SER A 54 -16.34 9.12 4.63
C SER A 54 -16.14 7.73 5.21
N LEU A 55 -15.61 6.79 4.42
CA LEU A 55 -15.26 5.44 4.88
C LEU A 55 -14.02 5.43 5.80
N GLN A 56 -13.65 6.58 6.37
CA GLN A 56 -12.32 6.80 6.93
C GLN A 56 -12.24 6.67 8.45
N ASN A 57 -13.35 6.31 9.12
CA ASN A 57 -13.38 6.04 10.55
C ASN A 57 -13.98 4.65 10.84
N GLY A 58 -13.49 3.99 11.90
CA GLY A 58 -14.02 2.71 12.40
C GLY A 58 -13.53 1.45 11.65
N PRO A 59 -14.12 0.27 11.93
CA PRO A 59 -13.68 -1.03 11.38
C PRO A 59 -13.65 -1.07 9.85
N ASN A 60 -14.59 -0.38 9.20
CA ASN A 60 -14.64 -0.26 7.73
C ASN A 60 -13.43 0.50 7.16
N ALA A 61 -12.89 1.47 7.91
CA ALA A 61 -11.68 2.18 7.52
C ALA A 61 -10.45 1.28 7.59
N ALA A 62 -10.31 0.51 8.68
CA ALA A 62 -9.21 -0.45 8.84
C ALA A 62 -9.21 -1.50 7.71
N LYS A 63 -10.37 -2.09 7.40
CA LYS A 63 -10.53 -3.02 6.27
C LYS A 63 -10.14 -2.37 4.95
N ARG A 64 -10.54 -1.11 4.72
CA ARG A 64 -10.23 -0.38 3.49
C ARG A 64 -8.74 -0.06 3.34
N MET A 65 -8.08 0.33 4.43
CA MET A 65 -6.62 0.55 4.47
C MET A 65 -5.86 -0.75 4.17
N ALA A 66 -6.27 -1.86 4.81
CA ALA A 66 -5.70 -3.18 4.55
C ALA A 66 -5.87 -3.59 3.08
N THR A 67 -7.06 -3.36 2.51
CA THR A 67 -7.35 -3.67 1.10
C THR A 67 -6.47 -2.85 0.16
N TRP A 68 -6.28 -1.55 0.42
CA TRP A 68 -5.38 -0.72 -0.38
C TRP A 68 -3.94 -1.24 -0.34
N LYS A 69 -3.40 -1.49 0.85
CA LYS A 69 -2.02 -2.00 1.02
C LYS A 69 -1.85 -3.35 0.31
N GLN A 70 -2.79 -4.28 0.52
CA GLN A 70 -2.75 -5.61 -0.07
C GLN A 70 -2.79 -5.53 -1.60
N ALA A 71 -3.76 -4.80 -2.17
CA ALA A 71 -3.89 -4.69 -3.62
C ALA A 71 -2.63 -4.10 -4.31
N HIS A 72 -1.95 -3.15 -3.67
CA HIS A 72 -0.66 -2.66 -4.17
C HIS A 72 0.42 -3.73 -4.11
N ASN A 73 0.53 -4.45 -3.00
CA ASN A 73 1.55 -5.47 -2.81
C ASN A 73 1.33 -6.71 -3.69
N ASP A 74 0.08 -7.07 -3.97
CA ASP A 74 -0.25 -8.13 -4.95
C ASP A 74 0.25 -7.75 -6.35
N MET A 75 0.06 -6.49 -6.76
CA MET A 75 0.57 -5.99 -8.03
C MET A 75 2.09 -5.97 -8.07
N ARG A 76 2.75 -5.54 -7.00
CA ARG A 76 4.23 -5.55 -6.91
C ARG A 76 4.78 -6.96 -6.93
N LYS A 77 4.18 -7.90 -6.19
CA LYS A 77 4.57 -9.31 -6.21
C LYS A 77 4.47 -9.88 -7.62
N LYS A 78 3.32 -9.67 -8.28
CA LYS A 78 3.08 -10.14 -9.64
C LYS A 78 4.09 -9.58 -10.65
N TYR A 79 4.26 -8.26 -10.67
CA TYR A 79 4.97 -7.60 -11.76
C TYR A 79 6.45 -7.39 -11.51
N GLN A 80 6.88 -7.15 -10.26
CA GLN A 80 8.32 -6.97 -10.00
C GLN A 80 9.09 -8.25 -10.32
N GLU A 81 8.54 -9.40 -9.92
CA GLU A 81 9.11 -10.72 -10.23
C GLU A 81 9.06 -11.01 -11.73
N ALA A 82 7.94 -10.73 -12.39
CA ALA A 82 7.81 -10.92 -13.84
C ALA A 82 8.78 -10.03 -14.65
N TYR A 83 9.21 -8.89 -14.09
CA TYR A 83 10.18 -7.98 -14.71
C TYR A 83 11.63 -8.23 -14.27
N GLY A 84 11.89 -9.33 -13.55
CA GLY A 84 13.23 -9.75 -13.15
C GLY A 84 13.79 -9.02 -11.92
N GLY A 85 12.93 -8.32 -11.16
CA GLY A 85 13.28 -7.72 -9.88
C GLY A 85 12.83 -8.57 -8.69
N GLU A 86 13.24 -8.15 -7.50
CA GLU A 86 12.76 -8.72 -6.24
C GLU A 86 11.46 -8.05 -5.80
N PHE A 87 10.60 -8.83 -5.13
CA PHE A 87 9.42 -8.30 -4.48
C PHE A 87 9.81 -7.37 -3.31
N ALA A 88 9.54 -6.08 -3.48
CA ALA A 88 9.75 -5.06 -2.45
C ALA A 88 8.39 -4.58 -1.92
N PRO A 89 7.87 -5.06 -0.77
CA PRO A 89 6.54 -4.69 -0.29
C PRO A 89 6.45 -3.22 0.15
N LEU A 90 5.33 -2.57 -0.17
CA LEU A 90 4.97 -1.28 0.39
C LEU A 90 4.47 -1.42 1.83
N LYS A 91 4.88 -0.47 2.66
CA LYS A 91 4.44 -0.27 4.03
C LYS A 91 3.33 0.78 4.05
N TRP A 92 2.33 0.59 4.91
CA TRP A 92 1.30 1.61 5.07
C TRP A 92 1.84 2.77 5.92
N ASN A 93 1.51 4.01 5.57
CA ASN A 93 1.84 5.18 6.36
C ASN A 93 0.61 6.07 6.59
N MET A 94 0.39 6.46 7.84
CA MET A 94 -0.79 7.24 8.26
C MET A 94 -0.71 8.72 7.87
N GLU A 95 0.49 9.30 7.79
CA GLU A 95 0.69 10.68 7.33
C GLU A 95 0.38 10.78 5.83
N LEU A 96 0.91 9.87 5.02
CA LEU A 96 0.56 9.80 3.58
C LEU A 96 -0.93 9.58 3.36
N LYS A 97 -1.60 8.82 4.24
CA LYS A 97 -3.06 8.64 4.20
C LYS A 97 -3.78 9.96 4.48
N LEU A 98 -3.29 10.76 5.44
CA LEU A 98 -3.86 12.06 5.78
C LEU A 98 -3.67 13.05 4.61
N GLU A 99 -2.49 13.09 4.00
CA GLU A 99 -2.23 13.87 2.79
C GLU A 99 -3.16 13.48 1.65
N ALA A 100 -3.32 12.16 1.43
CA ALA A 100 -4.26 11.65 0.44
C ALA A 100 -5.70 12.06 0.73
N GLU A 101 -6.11 12.09 2.00
CA GLU A 101 -7.47 12.47 2.40
C GLU A 101 -7.73 13.95 2.13
N ASN A 102 -6.77 14.81 2.49
CA ASN A 102 -6.84 16.25 2.24
C ASN A 102 -6.92 16.50 0.73
N TRP A 103 -6.06 15.86 -0.05
CA TRP A 103 -6.08 16.03 -1.51
C TRP A 103 -7.36 15.48 -2.15
N ALA A 104 -7.86 14.32 -1.69
CA ALA A 104 -9.11 13.77 -2.20
C ALA A 104 -10.28 14.73 -1.96
N LYS A 105 -10.33 15.39 -0.79
CA LYS A 105 -11.33 16.42 -0.46
C LYS A 105 -11.24 17.60 -1.43
N GLU A 106 -10.04 18.06 -1.76
CA GLU A 106 -9.83 19.11 -2.76
C GLU A 106 -10.33 18.70 -4.15
N LEU A 107 -10.01 17.49 -4.61
CA LEU A 107 -10.42 17.02 -5.94
C LEU A 107 -11.94 16.96 -6.12
N VAL A 108 -12.69 16.58 -5.08
CA VAL A 108 -14.15 16.47 -5.18
C VAL A 108 -14.89 17.79 -5.12
N THR A 109 -14.23 18.91 -4.75
CA THR A 109 -14.84 20.25 -4.76
C THR A 109 -15.20 20.71 -6.18
N THR A 110 -14.27 20.51 -7.12
CA THR A 110 -14.41 20.89 -8.54
C THR A 110 -14.68 19.70 -9.44
N CYS A 111 -14.59 18.48 -8.90
CA CYS A 111 -14.65 17.21 -9.63
C CYS A 111 -13.69 17.19 -10.84
N THR A 112 -12.50 17.75 -10.67
CA THR A 112 -11.45 17.81 -11.69
C THR A 112 -10.24 17.03 -11.21
N ASN A 113 -9.73 16.14 -12.07
CA ASN A 113 -8.52 15.38 -11.74
C ASN A 113 -7.28 16.24 -12.01
N LYS A 114 -6.72 16.82 -10.95
CA LYS A 114 -5.47 17.58 -10.97
C LYS A 114 -4.42 16.94 -10.05
N SER A 115 -3.16 17.13 -10.39
CA SER A 115 -2.04 16.83 -9.49
C SER A 115 -1.85 17.99 -8.51
N PRO A 116 -1.37 17.74 -7.27
CA PRO A 116 -1.01 18.82 -6.36
C PRO A 116 0.20 19.59 -6.90
N GLY A 117 0.14 20.92 -6.79
CA GLY A 117 1.28 21.79 -7.02
C GLY A 117 2.31 21.71 -5.88
N ALA A 118 3.48 22.35 -6.06
CA ALA A 118 4.57 22.28 -5.09
C ALA A 118 4.18 22.76 -3.67
N GLY A 119 3.30 23.75 -3.54
CA GLY A 119 2.79 24.20 -2.24
C GLY A 119 1.78 23.24 -1.59
N GLU A 120 1.10 22.40 -2.41
CA GLU A 120 0.10 21.42 -1.97
C GLU A 120 0.73 20.02 -1.73
N ASN A 121 1.95 19.80 -2.21
CA ASN A 121 2.77 18.60 -1.99
C ASN A 121 4.24 19.00 -1.72
N PRO A 122 4.52 19.65 -0.57
CA PRO A 122 5.84 20.23 -0.28
C PRO A 122 6.95 19.19 -0.11
N ASN A 123 6.59 17.93 0.17
CA ASN A 123 7.53 16.82 0.35
C ASN A 123 7.80 16.05 -0.95
N ASP A 124 7.24 16.49 -2.08
CA ASP A 124 7.40 15.86 -3.39
C ASP A 124 7.11 14.35 -3.36
N TYR A 125 6.05 13.96 -2.65
CA TYR A 125 5.57 12.58 -2.66
C TYR A 125 4.96 12.24 -4.02
N GLY A 126 5.01 10.96 -4.39
CA GLY A 126 4.33 10.49 -5.59
C GLY A 126 2.83 10.51 -5.35
N VAL A 127 2.02 10.79 -6.38
CA VAL A 127 0.56 10.87 -6.24
C VAL A 127 -0.13 10.14 -7.38
N ASN A 128 -1.04 9.23 -7.02
CA ASN A 128 -2.00 8.67 -7.96
C ASN A 128 -3.42 9.04 -7.53
N SER A 129 -4.30 9.23 -8.50
CA SER A 129 -5.71 9.52 -8.28
C SER A 129 -6.62 8.76 -9.25
N ALA A 130 -7.80 8.40 -8.77
CA ALA A 130 -8.90 7.90 -9.57
C ALA A 130 -10.18 8.65 -9.18
N MET A 131 -10.90 9.17 -10.18
CA MET A 131 -12.10 9.97 -9.94
C MET A 131 -13.29 9.45 -10.74
N ARG A 132 -14.50 9.61 -10.18
CA ARG A 132 -15.76 9.35 -10.88
C ARG A 132 -16.74 10.48 -10.64
N SER A 133 -17.11 11.15 -11.73
CA SER A 133 -18.22 12.11 -11.77
C SER A 133 -19.56 11.37 -11.85
N GLY A 134 -20.62 11.97 -11.32
CA GLY A 134 -21.97 11.40 -11.32
C GLY A 134 -22.20 10.28 -10.31
N GLN A 135 -21.20 9.94 -9.49
CA GLN A 135 -21.23 8.79 -8.58
C GLN A 135 -20.88 9.22 -7.16
N ARG A 136 -21.61 8.68 -6.16
CA ARG A 136 -21.34 8.91 -4.73
C ARG A 136 -20.73 7.69 -4.03
N ASN A 137 -20.79 6.52 -4.68
CA ASN A 137 -20.22 5.29 -4.15
C ASN A 137 -18.74 5.20 -4.46
N PHE A 138 -17.94 4.94 -3.44
CA PHE A 138 -16.52 4.70 -3.59
C PHE A 138 -16.27 3.42 -4.37
N GLN A 139 -15.28 3.46 -5.26
CA GLN A 139 -14.79 2.24 -5.88
C GLN A 139 -14.04 1.38 -4.87
N ASN A 140 -14.11 0.07 -5.05
CA ASN A 140 -13.23 -0.84 -4.32
C ASN A 140 -11.77 -0.59 -4.74
N PRO A 141 -10.80 -0.54 -3.80
CA PRO A 141 -9.37 -0.43 -4.11
C PRO A 141 -8.87 -1.42 -5.18
N VAL A 142 -9.32 -2.67 -5.15
CA VAL A 142 -8.97 -3.69 -6.14
C VAL A 142 -9.46 -3.30 -7.54
N ALA A 143 -10.67 -2.74 -7.64
CA ALA A 143 -11.20 -2.27 -8.93
C ALA A 143 -10.39 -1.09 -9.47
N ILE A 144 -9.91 -0.20 -8.59
CA ILE A 144 -9.02 0.91 -8.98
C ILE A 144 -7.65 0.36 -9.43
N MET A 145 -7.08 -0.61 -8.71
CA MET A 145 -5.85 -1.27 -9.14
C MET A 145 -6.00 -1.89 -10.53
N ASN A 146 -7.07 -2.65 -10.77
CA ASN A 146 -7.32 -3.27 -12.07
C ASN A 146 -7.49 -2.21 -13.18
N MET A 147 -8.06 -1.04 -12.86
CA MET A 147 -8.14 0.08 -13.80
C MET A 147 -6.76 0.62 -14.16
N TRP A 148 -5.87 0.78 -13.18
CA TRP A 148 -4.51 1.25 -13.39
C TRP A 148 -3.64 0.20 -14.12
N GLU A 149 -3.77 -1.07 -13.76
CA GLU A 149 -3.11 -2.22 -14.40
C GLU A 149 -3.43 -2.31 -15.89
N LYS A 150 -4.70 -2.08 -16.28
CA LYS A 150 -5.11 -2.04 -17.70
C LYS A 150 -4.37 -1.00 -18.53
N LYS A 151 -3.67 -0.04 -17.91
CA LYS A 151 -2.84 0.94 -18.63
C LYS A 151 -1.45 0.41 -18.98
N LEU A 152 -0.97 -0.68 -18.38
CA LEU A 152 0.37 -1.25 -18.64
C LEU A 152 0.69 -1.41 -20.14
N PRO A 153 -0.21 -1.94 -21.00
CA PRO A 153 0.05 -2.09 -22.43
C PRO A 153 0.23 -0.77 -23.19
N LEU A 154 -0.21 0.36 -22.61
CA LEU A 154 -0.10 1.68 -23.25
C LEU A 154 1.32 2.26 -23.20
N GLY A 155 2.21 1.65 -22.41
CA GLY A 155 3.58 2.13 -22.19
C GLY A 155 3.66 3.44 -21.42
N TYR A 156 4.88 3.86 -21.10
CA TYR A 156 5.12 5.14 -20.41
C TYR A 156 5.06 6.31 -21.41
N PRO A 157 4.46 7.47 -21.06
CA PRO A 157 3.91 7.86 -19.75
C PRO A 157 2.44 7.49 -19.52
N LYS A 158 1.77 6.81 -20.45
CA LYS A 158 0.34 6.50 -20.35
C LYS A 158 0.02 5.50 -19.22
N ASN A 159 0.99 4.72 -18.80
CA ASN A 159 0.92 3.80 -17.66
C ASN A 159 1.50 4.36 -16.35
N SER A 160 1.76 5.68 -16.26
CA SER A 160 2.47 6.32 -15.14
C SER A 160 1.89 6.00 -13.75
N VAL A 161 0.57 5.87 -13.66
CA VAL A 161 -0.11 5.48 -12.42
C VAL A 161 0.30 4.09 -11.95
N MET A 162 0.44 3.14 -12.88
CA MET A 162 0.84 1.78 -12.53
C MET A 162 2.35 1.68 -12.34
N THR A 163 3.16 2.42 -13.10
CA THR A 163 4.62 2.42 -12.86
C THR A 163 4.96 3.01 -11.49
N GLN A 164 4.19 3.98 -10.97
CA GLN A 164 4.33 4.45 -9.59
C GLN A 164 4.01 3.34 -8.57
N VAL A 165 2.94 2.56 -8.77
CA VAL A 165 2.61 1.43 -7.90
C VAL A 165 3.76 0.41 -7.85
N LEU A 166 4.35 0.13 -9.02
CA LEU A 166 5.39 -0.89 -9.19
C LEU A 166 6.80 -0.42 -8.83
N TRP A 167 7.01 0.86 -8.57
CA TRP A 167 8.35 1.44 -8.41
C TRP A 167 9.08 0.88 -7.19
N SER A 168 10.16 0.12 -7.40
CA SER A 168 10.86 -0.62 -6.34
C SER A 168 11.36 0.26 -5.20
N LYS A 169 11.81 1.49 -5.52
CA LYS A 169 12.31 2.48 -4.56
C LYS A 169 11.23 3.27 -3.83
N THR A 170 9.96 3.05 -4.15
CA THR A 170 8.85 3.50 -3.31
C THR A 170 8.65 2.49 -2.19
N GLU A 171 8.62 2.95 -0.94
CA GLU A 171 8.60 2.11 0.27
C GLU A 171 7.29 2.21 1.06
N TYR A 172 6.64 3.37 1.01
CA TYR A 172 5.45 3.70 1.78
C TYR A 172 4.32 4.15 0.87
N VAL A 173 3.11 3.82 1.28
CA VAL A 173 1.87 4.28 0.65
C VAL A 173 0.85 4.65 1.71
N GLY A 174 0.06 5.67 1.43
CA GLY A 174 -1.15 5.97 2.17
C GLY A 174 -2.24 6.42 1.20
N CYS A 175 -3.41 5.83 1.31
CA CYS A 175 -4.54 6.09 0.42
C CYS A 175 -5.79 6.50 1.18
N ALA A 176 -6.62 7.31 0.54
CA ALA A 176 -7.84 7.83 1.11
C ALA A 176 -8.86 8.17 0.01
N ASP A 177 -10.12 8.31 0.41
CA ASP A 177 -11.22 8.59 -0.50
C ASP A 177 -12.09 9.74 0.00
N ALA A 178 -12.60 10.56 -0.91
CA ALA A 178 -13.56 11.62 -0.60
C ALA A 178 -14.71 11.60 -1.58
N SER A 179 -15.89 12.03 -1.13
CA SER A 179 -17.07 12.25 -1.96
C SER A 179 -17.47 13.72 -1.88
N SER A 180 -18.02 14.26 -2.97
CA SER A 180 -18.53 15.62 -2.95
C SER A 180 -19.69 15.74 -1.95
N ALA A 181 -19.85 16.94 -1.39
CA ALA A 181 -20.90 17.21 -0.40
C ALA A 181 -22.31 16.85 -0.92
N LEU A 182 -23.22 16.58 0.01
CA LEU A 182 -24.64 16.48 -0.32
C LEU A 182 -25.12 17.84 -0.88
N GLY A 183 -25.95 17.81 -1.92
CA GLY A 183 -26.38 19.03 -2.61
C GLY A 183 -25.36 19.68 -3.54
N ALA A 184 -24.13 19.15 -3.66
CA ALA A 184 -23.17 19.62 -4.66
C ALA A 184 -23.76 19.49 -6.08
N ALA A 185 -23.51 20.51 -6.93
CA ALA A 185 -24.02 20.55 -8.31
C ALA A 185 -23.61 19.33 -9.15
N LYS A 186 -22.49 18.69 -8.80
CA LYS A 186 -22.05 17.41 -9.37
C LYS A 186 -21.68 16.44 -8.24
N SER A 187 -22.25 15.24 -8.27
CA SER A 187 -21.75 14.14 -7.44
C SER A 187 -20.37 13.71 -7.95
N CYS A 188 -19.43 13.51 -7.03
CA CYS A 188 -18.07 13.12 -7.37
C CYS A 188 -17.51 12.22 -6.28
N THR A 189 -16.68 11.26 -6.67
CA THR A 189 -15.79 10.53 -5.75
C THR A 189 -14.37 10.60 -6.26
N ALA A 190 -13.42 10.71 -5.33
CA ALA A 190 -12.00 10.63 -5.59
C ALA A 190 -11.38 9.61 -4.64
N ALA A 191 -10.47 8.80 -5.19
CA ALA A 191 -9.53 7.97 -4.46
C ALA A 191 -8.13 8.50 -4.76
N VAL A 192 -7.33 8.73 -3.74
CA VAL A 192 -5.98 9.27 -3.86
C VAL A 192 -5.03 8.38 -3.07
N CYS A 193 -3.83 8.17 -3.61
CA CYS A 193 -2.73 7.53 -2.92
C CYS A 193 -1.48 8.39 -3.03
N PHE A 194 -0.84 8.64 -1.89
CA PHE A 194 0.48 9.25 -1.79
C PHE A 194 1.55 8.18 -1.57
N TYR A 195 2.75 8.41 -2.12
CA TYR A 195 3.85 7.46 -2.17
C TYR A 195 5.16 8.08 -1.70
N ALA A 196 5.87 7.40 -0.80
CA ALA A 196 7.21 7.82 -0.36
C ALA A 196 8.20 6.65 -0.42
N LYS A 197 9.36 6.77 -1.06
CA LYS A 197 9.74 7.89 -1.93
C LYS A 197 8.93 7.89 -3.23
N ALA A 198 8.81 9.06 -3.85
CA ALA A 198 8.15 9.20 -5.15
C ALA A 198 8.87 8.35 -6.22
N GLY A 199 8.11 7.75 -7.13
CA GLY A 199 8.59 6.93 -8.23
C GLY A 199 8.51 7.64 -9.59
N ASN A 200 8.69 6.90 -10.68
CA ASN A 200 8.69 7.39 -12.07
C ASN A 200 9.87 8.31 -12.44
N CYS A 201 10.95 8.32 -11.65
CA CYS A 201 12.11 9.16 -11.94
C CYS A 201 13.17 8.50 -12.80
N GLY A 202 13.90 9.34 -13.55
CA GLY A 202 15.05 8.90 -14.33
C GLY A 202 14.70 7.89 -15.43
N LEU A 203 13.43 7.83 -15.86
CA LEU A 203 12.98 6.84 -16.84
C LEU A 203 13.70 6.97 -18.19
N GLY A 204 14.15 8.19 -18.54
CA GLY A 204 14.97 8.44 -19.73
C GLY A 204 16.32 7.70 -19.74
N ARG A 205 16.82 7.22 -18.58
CA ARG A 205 18.05 6.41 -18.49
C ARG A 205 17.85 4.96 -18.91
N PHE A 206 16.62 4.57 -19.20
CA PHE A 206 16.22 3.21 -19.55
C PHE A 206 15.75 3.10 -21.01
N ASP A 207 16.00 4.11 -21.86
CA ASP A 207 15.69 4.07 -23.30
C ASP A 207 14.24 3.66 -23.62
N GLY A 208 13.28 4.09 -22.79
CA GLY A 208 11.86 3.75 -22.94
C GLY A 208 11.46 2.39 -22.34
N ASN A 209 12.41 1.61 -21.84
CA ASN A 209 12.17 0.36 -21.11
C ASN A 209 11.66 0.65 -19.69
N TRP A 210 10.37 0.96 -19.60
CA TRP A 210 9.73 1.27 -18.32
C TRP A 210 9.64 0.05 -17.39
N THR A 211 9.64 -1.19 -17.89
CA THR A 211 9.62 -2.38 -17.02
C THR A 211 10.94 -2.54 -16.27
N GLN A 212 12.07 -2.27 -16.92
CA GLN A 212 13.36 -2.18 -16.23
C GLN A 212 13.41 -0.95 -15.29
N ALA A 213 12.84 0.17 -15.70
CA ALA A 213 12.82 1.39 -14.88
C ALA A 213 12.07 1.21 -13.55
N VAL A 214 10.94 0.49 -13.52
CA VAL A 214 10.23 0.25 -12.24
C VAL A 214 11.03 -0.61 -11.27
N ILE A 215 12.00 -1.39 -11.74
CA ILE A 215 12.87 -2.24 -10.91
C ILE A 215 14.11 -1.50 -10.44
N ALA A 216 14.80 -0.82 -11.35
CA ALA A 216 16.13 -0.27 -11.11
C ALA A 216 16.17 1.26 -11.02
N GLY A 217 15.04 1.93 -11.28
CA GLY A 217 14.95 3.37 -11.30
C GLY A 217 15.16 3.99 -9.92
N PRO A 218 15.75 5.21 -9.86
CA PRO A 218 15.93 5.92 -8.60
C PRO A 218 14.58 6.41 -8.05
N ALA A 219 14.53 6.69 -6.76
CA ALA A 219 13.47 7.53 -6.20
C ALA A 219 13.57 8.97 -6.74
N CYS A 220 12.43 9.65 -6.90
CA CYS A 220 12.38 11.08 -7.23
C CYS A 220 12.70 11.95 -6.03
N SER A 221 12.09 11.64 -4.89
CA SER A 221 12.21 12.43 -3.68
C SER A 221 13.14 11.77 -2.68
N THR A 222 13.82 12.60 -1.90
CA THR A 222 14.56 12.17 -0.72
C THR A 222 13.66 12.14 0.52
N ALA A 223 12.46 12.69 0.43
CA ALA A 223 11.55 12.85 1.57
C ALA A 223 10.98 11.51 2.02
N CYS A 224 11.12 11.27 3.32
CA CYS A 224 10.37 10.25 4.05
C CYS A 224 9.16 10.92 4.73
N PRO A 225 8.10 10.15 5.03
CA PRO A 225 7.08 10.61 5.98
C PRO A 225 7.76 11.15 7.24
N SER A 226 7.25 12.25 7.81
CA SER A 226 7.90 12.94 8.93
C SER A 226 8.13 12.05 10.16
N ASN A 227 7.32 11.02 10.31
CA ASN A 227 7.43 10.02 11.37
C ASN A 227 8.45 8.89 11.08
N ILE A 228 9.21 8.97 9.99
CA ILE A 228 10.23 8.00 9.57
C ILE A 228 11.57 8.73 9.44
N VAL A 229 12.55 8.30 10.24
CA VAL A 229 13.87 8.95 10.32
C VAL A 229 14.71 8.68 9.06
N GLU A 230 14.65 7.46 8.53
CA GLU A 230 15.38 7.06 7.33
C GLU A 230 14.53 6.17 6.41
N CYS A 231 14.56 6.54 5.14
CA CYS A 231 14.16 5.84 3.94
C CYS A 231 15.11 6.36 2.82
#